data_AF-A0A945VWH6-F1
#
_entry.id   AF-A0A945VWH6-F1
#
_cell.length_a   1.000
_cell.length_b   1.000
_cell.length_c   1.000
_cell.angle_alpha   90.00
_cell.angle_beta   90.00
_cell.angle_gamma   90.00
#
_symmetry.space_group_name_H-M   'P 1'
#
loop_
_entity.id
_entity.type
_entity.pdbx_description
1 polymer ?
#
loop_
_entity_poly.entity_id
_entity_poly.type
_entity_poly.pdbx_seq_one_letter_code
_entity_poly.pdbx_strand_id
1 'polypeptide(L)' 'LLKLLKDADIIALSGQALSHCVANTVKDIADNFGEENIKKLVLLEDTSSNVTGFEKLGTDFVTEMVSRGMQICKAEDFLK' A
#
# COMPACT_ATOMS: atom_id res chain seq x y z
N LEU A 1 14.49 6.95 -5.24
CA LEU A 1 13.15 6.59 -4.74
C LEU A 1 13.16 6.33 -3.23
N LEU A 2 13.84 5.28 -2.74
CA LEU A 2 13.83 4.95 -1.30
C LEU A 2 14.29 6.11 -0.37
N LYS A 3 15.28 6.92 -0.75
CA LYS A 3 15.65 8.13 0.02
C LYS A 3 14.52 9.15 0.11
N LEU A 4 13.85 9.45 -1.01
CA LEU A 4 12.72 10.39 -1.06
C LEU A 4 11.54 9.91 -0.22
N LEU A 5 11.29 8.60 -0.24
CA LEU A 5 10.24 8.01 0.58
C LEU A 5 10.55 8.20 2.06
N LYS A 6 11.81 8.03 2.51
CA LYS A 6 12.18 8.12 3.93
C LYS A 6 11.89 9.51 4.52
N ASP A 7 12.13 10.54 3.72
CA ASP A 7 11.90 11.94 4.10
C ASP A 7 10.42 12.33 4.09
N ALA A 8 9.54 11.53 3.45
CA ALA A 8 8.11 11.77 3.49
C ALA A 8 7.50 11.35 4.83
N ASP A 9 6.56 12.15 5.34
CA ASP A 9 5.78 11.81 6.53
C ASP A 9 4.68 10.78 6.21
N ILE A 10 4.09 10.89 5.02
CA ILE A 10 2.99 10.05 4.53
C ILE A 10 3.22 9.71 3.06
N ILE A 11 2.96 8.46 2.68
CA ILE A 11 3.07 7.94 1.31
C ILE A 11 1.71 7.33 0.94
N ALA A 12 0.93 8.05 0.12
CA ALA A 12 -0.33 7.56 -0.41
C ALA A 12 -0.10 6.57 -1.56
N LEU A 13 -0.80 5.44 -1.53
CA LEU A 13 -0.72 4.37 -2.51
C LEU A 13 -2.09 4.21 -3.19
N SER A 14 -2.12 4.29 -4.52
CA SER A 14 -3.31 4.02 -5.33
C SER A 14 -2.92 3.41 -6.67
N GLY A 15 -3.84 2.72 -7.34
CA GLY A 15 -3.66 2.29 -8.73
C GLY A 15 -4.25 0.92 -9.06
N GLN A 16 -4.12 0.53 -10.33
CA GLN A 16 -4.56 -0.77 -10.85
C GLN A 16 -3.35 -1.58 -11.35
N ALA A 17 -3.24 -2.90 -11.15
CA ALA A 17 -4.10 -3.76 -10.34
C ALA A 17 -3.52 -4.01 -8.95
N LEU A 18 -4.37 -3.89 -7.93
CA LEU A 18 -4.04 -4.12 -6.51
C LEU A 18 -3.38 -5.50 -6.30
N SER A 19 -3.86 -6.51 -7.02
CA SER A 19 -3.40 -7.89 -6.94
C SER A 19 -2.00 -8.17 -7.51
N HIS A 20 -1.42 -7.27 -8.31
CA HIS A 20 -0.18 -7.54 -9.06
C HIS A 20 0.84 -6.38 -8.93
N CYS A 21 0.71 -5.34 -9.77
CA CYS A 21 1.71 -4.28 -9.89
C CYS A 21 1.80 -3.42 -8.62
N VAL A 22 0.67 -3.15 -7.97
CA VAL A 22 0.64 -2.41 -6.71
C VAL A 22 1.18 -3.28 -5.57
N ALA A 23 0.71 -4.53 -5.44
CA ALA A 23 1.17 -5.44 -4.40
C ALA A 23 2.69 -5.64 -4.42
N ASN A 24 3.27 -5.96 -5.58
CA ASN A 24 4.71 -6.20 -5.69
C ASN A 24 5.52 -4.95 -5.36
N THR A 25 5.11 -3.78 -5.87
CA THR A 25 5.80 -2.52 -5.60
C THR A 25 5.76 -2.15 -4.11
N VAL A 26 4.61 -2.32 -3.47
CA VAL A 26 4.44 -1.99 -2.04
C VAL A 26 5.22 -2.96 -1.16
N LYS A 27 5.24 -4.26 -1.51
CA LYS A 27 6.07 -5.25 -0.81
C LYS A 27 7.56 -4.96 -0.94
N ASP A 28 8.03 -4.67 -2.16
CA ASP A 28 9.43 -4.30 -2.40
C ASP A 28 9.83 -3.04 -1.62
N ILE A 29 8.94 -2.05 -1.54
CA ILE A 29 9.14 -0.88 -0.69
C ILE A 29 9.24 -1.35 0.77
N ALA A 30 8.22 -2.01 1.31
CA ALA A 30 8.18 -2.43 2.71
C ALA A 30 9.44 -3.19 3.16
N ASP A 31 9.92 -4.13 2.33
CA ASP A 31 11.09 -4.97 2.62
C ASP A 31 12.41 -4.18 2.63
N ASN A 32 12.49 -3.08 1.88
CA ASN A 32 13.70 -2.25 1.78
C ASN A 32 13.61 -0.93 2.55
N PHE A 33 12.44 -0.63 3.12
CA PHE A 33 12.15 0.66 3.74
C PHE A 33 12.27 0.63 5.26
N GLY A 34 12.28 -0.56 5.85
CA GLY A 34 12.38 -0.80 7.29
C GLY A 34 11.00 -0.77 7.96
N GLU A 35 10.73 -1.75 8.83
CA GLU A 35 9.42 -1.98 9.46
C GLU A 35 8.84 -0.72 10.13
N GLU A 36 9.69 0.09 10.77
CA GLU A 36 9.31 1.35 11.43
C GLU A 36 8.70 2.41 10.49
N ASN A 37 8.99 2.31 9.18
CA ASN A 37 8.52 3.24 8.16
C ASN A 37 7.27 2.73 7.42
N ILE A 38 6.88 1.47 7.61
CA ILE A 38 5.68 0.90 6.96
C ILE A 38 4.41 1.64 7.39
N LYS A 39 4.38 2.15 8.63
CA LYS A 39 3.29 3.02 9.14
C LYS A 39 3.05 4.29 8.33
N LYS A 40 4.00 4.70 7.49
CA LYS A 40 3.86 5.86 6.60
C LYS A 40 3.11 5.53 5.31
N LEU A 41 2.98 4.24 4.98
CA LEU A 41 2.28 3.77 3.77
C LEU A 41 0.78 3.75 4.03
N VAL A 42 0.02 4.46 3.19
CA VAL A 42 -1.44 4.56 3.28
C VAL A 42 -2.04 4.11 1.95
N LEU A 43 -2.73 2.97 1.94
CA LEU A 43 -3.47 2.50 0.79
C LEU A 43 -4.83 3.19 0.69
N LEU A 44 -5.09 3.82 -0.46
CA LEU A 44 -6.40 4.36 -0.84
C LEU A 44 -7.23 3.26 -1.51
N GLU A 45 -7.99 2.50 -0.70
CA GLU A 45 -8.63 1.26 -1.13
C GLU A 45 -9.67 1.46 -2.24
N ASP A 46 -10.37 2.59 -2.22
CA ASP A 46 -11.42 2.96 -3.18
C ASP A 46 -10.89 3.49 -4.51
N THR A 47 -9.57 3.60 -4.64
CA THR A 47 -8.88 4.01 -5.87
C THR A 47 -8.02 2.89 -6.47
N SER A 48 -8.16 1.67 -5.96
CA SER A 48 -7.42 0.49 -6.40
C SER A 48 -8.34 -0.68 -6.65
N SER A 49 -8.13 -1.44 -7.74
CA SER A 49 -8.98 -2.58 -8.08
C SER A 49 -8.15 -3.84 -8.36
N ASN A 50 -8.72 -5.01 -8.04
CA ASN A 50 -8.14 -6.30 -8.38
C ASN A 50 -8.35 -6.63 -9.86
N VAL A 51 -7.49 -7.47 -10.43
CA VAL A 51 -7.82 -8.19 -11.66
C VAL A 51 -8.91 -9.21 -11.34
N THR A 52 -9.96 -9.29 -12.17
CA THR A 52 -11.04 -10.26 -12.01
C THR A 52 -10.50 -11.69 -11.92
N GLY A 53 -10.89 -12.43 -10.88
CA GLY A 53 -10.43 -13.78 -10.59
C GLY A 53 -9.15 -13.86 -9.73
N PHE A 54 -8.58 -12.72 -9.33
CA PHE A 54 -7.40 -12.62 -8.46
C PHE A 54 -7.67 -11.84 -7.17
N GLU A 55 -8.93 -11.74 -6.75
CA GLU A 55 -9.36 -10.99 -5.57
C GLU A 55 -8.65 -11.47 -4.31
N LYS A 56 -8.43 -12.78 -4.19
CA LYS A 56 -7.70 -13.37 -3.05
C LYS A 56 -6.27 -12.83 -2.93
N LEU A 57 -5.56 -12.61 -4.04
CA LEU A 57 -4.21 -12.03 -4.00
C LEU A 57 -4.22 -10.60 -3.48
N GLY A 58 -5.22 -9.81 -3.85
CA GLY A 58 -5.41 -8.47 -3.31
C GLY A 58 -5.68 -8.50 -1.81
N THR A 59 -6.61 -9.34 -1.35
CA THR A 59 -6.94 -9.47 0.08
C THR A 59 -5.74 -9.97 0.90
N ASP A 60 -5.01 -10.96 0.40
CA ASP A 60 -3.82 -11.50 1.07
C ASP A 60 -2.73 -10.42 1.19
N PHE A 61 -2.49 -9.64 0.12
CA PHE A 61 -1.57 -8.50 0.13
C PHE A 61 -1.97 -7.43 1.17
N VAL A 62 -3.22 -7.00 1.15
CA VAL A 62 -3.71 -5.96 2.07
C VAL A 62 -3.59 -6.42 3.52
N THR A 63 -3.99 -7.67 3.79
CA THR A 63 -3.91 -8.25 5.14
C THR A 63 -2.47 -8.33 5.65
N GLU A 64 -1.56 -8.81 4.81
CA GLU A 64 -0.13 -8.88 5.11
C GLU A 64 0.43 -7.50 5.42
N MET A 65 0.18 -6.51 4.57
CA MET A 65 0.74 -5.17 4.75
C MET A 65 0.15 -4.42 5.95
N VAL A 66 -1.14 -4.57 6.23
CA VAL A 66 -1.75 -4.03 7.45
C VAL A 66 -1.14 -4.66 8.69
N SER A 67 -0.86 -5.97 8.68
CA SER A 67 -0.20 -6.65 9.80
C SER A 67 1.22 -6.10 10.08
N ARG A 68 1.88 -5.57 9.04
CA ARG A 68 3.18 -4.90 9.11
C ARG A 68 3.09 -3.40 9.46
N GLY A 69 1.88 -2.87 9.64
CA GLY A 69 1.64 -1.49 10.06
C GLY A 69 1.18 -0.55 8.96
N MET A 70 0.95 -1.02 7.73
CA MET A 70 0.38 -0.19 6.65
C MET A 70 -1.03 0.25 7.04
N GLN A 71 -1.37 1.50 6.73
CA GLN A 71 -2.70 2.05 6.97
C GLN A 71 -3.57 1.93 5.72
N ILE A 72 -4.89 1.94 5.90
CA ILE A 72 -5.88 1.98 4.81
C ILE A 72 -6.85 3.11 5.11
N CYS A 73 -7.20 3.88 4.09
CA CYS A 73 -8.35 4.77 4.15
C CYS A 73 -9.00 4.88 2.77
N LYS A 74 -10.17 5.53 2.74
CA LYS A 74 -10.76 6.00 1.50
C LYS A 74 -10.13 7.32 1.08
N ALA A 75 -10.10 7.60 -0.22
CA ALA A 75 -9.59 8.86 -0.75
C ALA A 75 -10.31 10.08 -0.15
N GLU A 76 -11.60 9.96 0.15
CA GLU A 76 -12.38 11.02 0.81
C GLU A 76 -11.94 11.33 2.24
N ASP A 77 -11.27 10.39 2.93
CA ASP A 77 -10.84 10.53 4.32
C ASP A 77 -9.35 10.88 4.45
N PHE A 78 -8.58 10.81 3.36
CA PHE A 78 -7.13 10.97 3.40
C PHE A 78 -6.64 12.39 3.71
N LEU A 79 -7.36 13.43 3.29
CA LEU A 79 -6.96 14.84 3.44
C LEU A 79 -7.81 15.62 4.46
N LYS A 80 -8.60 14.92 5.28
CA LYS A 80 -9.45 15.56 6.30
C LYS A 80 -8.70 15.92 7.57
#